data_AF-A0A935MBT5-F1
#
_entry.id   AF-A0A935MBT5-F1
#
_cell.length_a   1.000
_cell.length_b   1.000
_cell.length_c   1.000
_cell.angle_alpha   90.00
_cell.angle_beta   90.00
_cell.angle_gamma   90.00
#
_symmetry.space_group_name_H-M   'P 1'
#
loop_
_entity.id
_entity.type
_entity.pdbx_description
1 polymer ?
#
loop_
_entity_poly.entity_id
_entity_poly.type
_entity_poly.pdbx_seq_one_letter_code
_entity_poly.pdbx_strand_id
1 'polypeptide(L)'
;MSDGIMKMLPDTIVSQLERQKKAFHKELINPYILDQVVKGYKISYDSEGGIFYQIIAYGIVNEQPILVQLSLDNEPKNNDDIPEFARQIIKLTP
;
A
#
# COMPACT_ATOMS: atom_id res chain seq x y z
N MET A 1 -10.42 21.45 -1.57
CA MET A 1 -8.93 21.57 -1.53
C MET A 1 -8.24 20.32 -0.95
N SER A 2 -8.98 19.29 -0.52
CA SER A 2 -8.45 18.07 0.11
C SER A 2 -7.88 17.04 -0.87
N ASP A 3 -8.48 16.86 -2.05
CA ASP A 3 -8.13 15.78 -2.99
C ASP A 3 -6.73 15.91 -3.61
N GLY A 4 -6.25 17.14 -3.82
CA GLY A 4 -4.93 17.38 -4.40
C GLY A 4 -3.79 16.99 -3.47
N ILE A 5 -3.92 17.33 -2.18
CA ILE A 5 -2.93 17.00 -1.15
C ILE A 5 -2.92 15.48 -0.89
N MET A 6 -4.10 14.84 -0.87
CA MET A 6 -4.24 13.39 -0.68
C MET A 6 -3.65 12.55 -1.81
N LYS A 7 -3.65 13.04 -3.06
CA LYS A 7 -2.97 12.34 -4.17
C LYS A 7 -1.47 12.59 -4.15
N MET A 8 -1.05 13.80 -3.78
CA MET A 8 0.37 14.16 -3.74
C MET A 8 1.15 13.42 -2.65
N LEU A 9 0.56 13.16 -1.48
CA LEU A 9 1.29 12.51 -0.37
C LEU A 9 1.73 11.07 -0.68
N PRO A 10 0.86 10.14 -1.11
CA PRO A 10 1.24 8.75 -1.41
C PRO A 10 2.21 8.66 -2.58
N ASP A 11 1.94 9.39 -3.66
CA ASP A 11 2.83 9.39 -4.84
C ASP A 11 4.21 9.95 -4.51
N THR A 12 4.29 10.94 -3.62
CA THR A 12 5.56 11.47 -3.11
C THR A 12 6.29 10.43 -2.27
N ILE A 13 5.61 9.70 -1.38
CA ILE A 13 6.21 8.62 -0.57
C ILE A 13 6.78 7.53 -1.49
N VAL A 14 5.98 7.06 -2.45
CA VAL A 14 6.38 6.02 -3.42
C VAL A 14 7.59 6.50 -4.24
N SER A 15 7.54 7.74 -4.73
CA SER A 15 8.64 8.33 -5.52
C SER A 15 9.92 8.50 -4.70
N GLN A 16 9.82 8.80 -3.40
CA GLN A 16 10.97 8.88 -2.51
C GLN A 16 11.58 7.49 -2.27
N LEU A 17 10.76 6.47 -2.04
CA LEU A 17 11.22 5.09 -1.89
C LEU A 17 11.92 4.60 -3.17
N GLU A 18 11.33 4.86 -4.34
CA GLU A 18 11.90 4.52 -5.64
C GLU A 18 13.29 5.13 -5.86
N ARG A 19 13.52 6.36 -5.39
CA ARG A 19 14.82 7.03 -5.50
C ARG A 19 15.86 6.51 -4.51
N GLN A 20 15.43 6.03 -3.35
CA GLN A 20 16.32 5.68 -2.24
C GLN A 20 16.66 4.19 -2.18
N LYS A 21 15.79 3.32 -2.68
CA LYS A 21 15.91 1.88 -2.51
C LYS A 21 16.42 1.21 -3.79
N LYS A 22 17.29 0.20 -3.61
CA LYS A 22 17.79 -0.63 -4.72
C LYS A 22 16.76 -1.68 -5.09
N ALA A 23 16.79 -2.13 -6.35
CA ALA A 23 15.87 -3.15 -6.88
C ALA A 23 14.39 -2.85 -6.56
N PHE A 24 14.01 -1.57 -6.63
CA PHE A 24 12.66 -1.13 -6.32
C PHE A 24 11.69 -1.58 -7.42
N HIS A 25 10.63 -2.25 -7.01
CA HIS A 25 9.50 -2.63 -7.86
C HIS A 25 8.21 -2.06 -7.27
N LYS A 26 7.33 -1.58 -8.14
CA LYS A 26 5.97 -1.16 -7.79
C LYS A 26 4.95 -1.75 -8.76
N GLU A 27 3.81 -2.14 -8.22
CA GLU A 27 2.66 -2.62 -8.97
C GLU A 27 1.41 -1.87 -8.49
N LEU A 28 0.66 -1.30 -9.43
CA LEU A 28 -0.63 -0.67 -9.13
C LEU A 28 -1.67 -1.72 -8.79
N ILE A 29 -2.40 -1.51 -7.69
CA ILE A 29 -3.48 -2.38 -7.24
C ILE A 29 -4.71 -1.57 -6.84
N ASN A 30 -5.85 -2.24 -6.75
CA ASN A 30 -7.13 -1.68 -6.28
C ASN A 30 -7.60 -2.45 -5.03
N PRO A 31 -6.94 -2.29 -3.87
CA PRO A 31 -7.32 -3.00 -2.66
C PRO A 31 -8.64 -2.44 -2.09
N TYR A 32 -9.19 -3.17 -1.13
CA TYR A 32 -10.37 -2.78 -0.38
C TYR A 32 -9.95 -2.28 1.00
N ILE A 33 -10.38 -1.09 1.38
CA ILE A 33 -10.31 -0.59 2.76
C ILE A 33 -11.73 -0.49 3.29
N LEU A 34 -12.05 -1.22 4.36
CA LEU A 34 -13.41 -1.27 4.92
C LEU A 34 -14.49 -1.51 3.83
N ASP A 35 -14.24 -2.50 2.97
CA ASP A 35 -15.06 -2.91 1.82
C ASP A 35 -15.24 -1.87 0.70
N GLN A 36 -14.50 -0.76 0.74
CA GLN A 36 -14.46 0.23 -0.34
C GLN A 36 -13.19 0.09 -1.17
N VAL A 37 -13.34 0.04 -2.49
CA VAL A 37 -12.20 -0.01 -3.42
C VAL A 37 -11.45 1.32 -3.36
N VAL A 38 -10.15 1.25 -3.08
CA VAL A 38 -9.24 2.39 -3.07
C VAL A 38 -8.09 2.15 -4.05
N LYS A 39 -7.23 3.17 -4.23
CA LYS A 39 -6.00 3.01 -5.02
C LYS A 39 -4.89 2.52 -4.12
N GLY A 40 -3.95 1.76 -4.68
CA GLY A 40 -2.75 1.42 -3.95
C GLY A 40 -1.61 0.92 -4.82
N TYR A 41 -0.51 0.60 -4.13
CA TYR A 41 0.69 0.03 -4.68
C TYR A 41 1.12 -1.16 -3.84
N LYS A 42 1.46 -2.29 -4.49
CA LYS A 42 2.41 -3.24 -3.92
C LYS A 42 3.81 -2.75 -4.25
N ILE A 43 4.69 -2.76 -3.27
CA ILE A 43 6.06 -2.30 -3.38
C ILE A 43 6.97 -3.40 -2.84
N SER A 44 8.06 -3.66 -3.55
CA SER A 44 9.15 -4.46 -3.02
C SER A 44 10.49 -3.80 -3.32
N TYR A 45 11.46 -4.00 -2.43
CA TYR A 45 12.83 -3.53 -2.65
C TYR A 45 13.83 -4.30 -1.79
N ASP A 46 15.10 -4.26 -2.18
CA ASP A 46 16.18 -4.88 -1.41
C ASP A 46 16.50 -4.03 -0.17
N SER A 47 16.66 -4.71 0.98
CA SER A 47 17.09 -4.12 2.23
C SER A 47 18.17 -4.95 2.91
N GLU A 48 18.81 -4.39 3.94
CA GLU A 48 19.83 -5.07 4.74
C GLU A 48 19.16 -6.19 5.56
N GLY A 49 19.05 -7.38 4.96
CA GLY A 49 18.40 -8.54 5.58
C GLY A 49 17.46 -9.32 4.65
N GLY A 50 17.19 -8.83 3.44
CA GLY A 50 16.34 -9.52 2.46
C GLY A 50 15.48 -8.56 1.63
N ILE A 51 14.47 -9.13 0.98
CA ILE A 51 13.48 -8.34 0.23
C ILE A 51 12.42 -7.84 1.20
N PHE A 52 12.16 -6.54 1.17
CA PHE A 52 11.08 -5.93 1.92
C PHE A 52 9.82 -5.83 1.06
N TYR A 53 8.66 -6.17 1.62
CA TYR A 53 7.38 -6.08 0.94
C TYR A 53 6.45 -5.09 1.66
N GLN A 54 5.71 -4.31 0.88
CA GLN A 54 4.84 -3.27 1.42
C GLN A 54 3.61 -3.06 0.54
N ILE A 55 2.47 -2.81 1.17
CA ILE A 55 1.27 -2.27 0.53
C ILE A 55 1.09 -0.81 0.98
N ILE A 56 0.92 0.10 0.03
CA ILE A 56 0.45 1.47 0.29
C ILE A 56 -0.91 1.62 -0.36
N ALA A 57 -1.97 1.79 0.42
CA ALA A 57 -3.33 2.00 -0.07
C ALA A 57 -3.87 3.34 0.42
N TYR A 58 -4.57 4.08 -0.43
CA TYR A 58 -5.04 5.41 -0.10
C TYR A 58 -6.32 5.78 -0.87
N GLY A 59 -7.15 6.58 -0.22
CA GLY A 59 -8.41 7.03 -0.79
C GLY A 59 -9.26 7.79 0.20
N ILE A 60 -10.51 8.01 -0.18
CA ILE A 60 -11.54 8.54 0.71
C ILE A 60 -12.48 7.37 1.05
N VAL A 61 -12.58 7.04 2.33
CA VAL A 61 -13.48 6.01 2.85
C VAL A 61 -14.38 6.64 3.89
N ASN A 62 -15.69 6.48 3.77
CA ASN A 62 -16.68 7.11 4.65
C ASN A 62 -16.44 8.63 4.86
N GLU A 63 -16.21 9.36 3.76
CA GLU A 63 -15.90 10.80 3.74
C GLU A 63 -14.58 11.20 4.43
N GLN A 64 -13.77 10.22 4.85
CA GLN A 64 -12.50 10.47 5.52
C GLN A 64 -11.29 10.07 4.65
N PRO A 65 -10.23 10.91 4.59
CA PRO A 65 -8.93 10.48 4.08
C PRO A 65 -8.44 9.24 4.82
N ILE A 66 -8.07 8.20 4.08
CA ILE A 66 -7.33 7.07 4.66
C ILE A 66 -6.05 6.84 3.84
N LEU A 67 -4.95 6.61 4.56
CA LEU A 67 -3.69 6.09 4.06
C LEU A 67 -3.32 4.89 4.93
N VAL A 68 -3.20 3.72 4.31
CA VAL A 68 -2.71 2.50 4.93
C VAL A 68 -1.33 2.20 4.37
N GLN A 69 -0.37 2.08 5.25
CA GLN A 69 0.96 1.58 4.96
C GLN A 69 1.17 0.28 5.74
N LEU A 70 1.26 -0.82 5.02
CA LEU A 70 1.37 -2.15 5.59
C LEU A 70 2.65 -2.81 5.11
N SER A 71 3.56 -3.10 6.03
CA SER A 71 4.75 -3.90 5.77
C SER A 71 4.45 -5.39 5.94
N LEU A 72 5.07 -6.21 5.11
CA LEU A 72 4.80 -7.65 5.01
C LEU A 72 6.11 -8.43 4.96
N ASP A 73 6.07 -9.64 5.50
CA ASP A 73 7.24 -10.54 5.50
C ASP A 73 7.46 -11.19 4.12
N ASN A 74 6.40 -11.33 3.31
CA ASN A 74 6.44 -11.95 1.99
C ASN A 74 5.63 -11.14 0.97
N GLU A 75 5.82 -11.43 -0.32
CA GLU A 75 5.02 -10.82 -1.38
C GLU A 75 3.55 -11.22 -1.25
N PRO A 76 2.61 -10.27 -1.11
CA PRO A 76 1.20 -10.59 -0.99
C PRO A 76 0.58 -10.91 -2.35
N LYS A 77 0.01 -12.11 -2.47
CA LYS A 77 -0.69 -12.60 -3.68
C LYS A 77 -2.19 -12.70 -3.45
N ASN A 78 -2.61 -13.03 -2.23
CA ASN A 78 -3.99 -13.15 -1.83
C ASN A 78 -4.19 -12.61 -0.41
N ASN A 79 -5.43 -12.63 0.08
CA ASN A 79 -5.74 -12.11 1.40
C ASN A 79 -5.04 -12.89 2.52
N ASP A 80 -4.77 -14.19 2.39
CA ASP A 80 -4.09 -14.98 3.43
C ASP A 80 -2.63 -14.60 3.66
N ASP A 81 -2.02 -13.87 2.71
CA ASP A 81 -0.68 -13.32 2.87
C ASP A 81 -0.66 -12.04 3.73
N ILE A 82 -1.84 -11.49 4.07
CA ILE A 82 -1.98 -10.31 4.94
C ILE A 82 -2.22 -10.77 6.40
N PRO A 83 -1.52 -10.20 7.39
CA PRO A 83 -1.74 -10.52 8.80
C PRO A 83 -3.20 -10.38 9.23
N GLU A 84 -3.69 -11.30 10.07
CA GLU A 84 -5.11 -11.40 10.44
C GLU A 84 -5.73 -10.08 10.90
N PHE A 85 -5.03 -9.35 11.78
CA PHE A 85 -5.49 -8.05 12.24
C PHE A 85 -5.57 -7.01 11.10
N ALA A 86 -4.57 -6.98 10.22
CA ALA A 86 -4.57 -6.06 9.09
C ALA A 86 -5.67 -6.38 8.06
N ARG A 87 -6.07 -7.65 7.90
CA ARG A 87 -7.18 -8.07 7.02
C ARG A 87 -8.54 -7.48 7.38
N GLN A 88 -8.71 -7.05 8.62
CA GLN A 88 -9.92 -6.35 9.06
C GLN A 88 -10.00 -4.93 8.49
N ILE A 89 -8.86 -4.37 8.07
CA ILE A 89 -8.75 -3.00 7.57
C ILE A 89 -8.54 -3.01 6.05
N ILE A 90 -7.64 -3.85 5.54
CA ILE A 90 -7.25 -3.90 4.13
C ILE A 90 -7.28 -5.33 3.56
N LYS A 91 -7.81 -5.47 2.34
CA LYS A 91 -7.82 -6.71 1.57
C LYS A 91 -7.40 -6.46 0.12
N LEU A 92 -6.83 -7.46 -0.55
CA LEU A 92 -6.53 -7.43 -1.99
C LEU A 92 -7.75 -7.70 -2.86
N THR A 93 -8.63 -8.58 -2.38
CA THR A 93 -9.90 -8.96 -3.00
C THR A 93 -11.01 -8.92 -1.95
N PRO A 94 -12.30 -8.82 -2.34
CA PRO A 94 -13.43 -8.78 -1.41
C PRO A 94 -13.40 -9.86 -0.33
#